data_AF-Q9ZAK1-F1
#
_entry.id   AF-Q9ZAK1-F1
#
_cell.length_a   1.000
_cell.length_b   1.000
_cell.length_c   1.000
_cell.angle_alpha   90.00
_cell.angle_beta   90.00
_cell.angle_gamma   90.00
#
_symmetry.space_group_name_H-M   'P 1'
#
loop_
_entity.id
_entity.type
_entity.pdbx_description
1 polymer ?
#
loop_
_entity_poly.entity_id
_entity_poly.type
_entity_poly.pdbx_seq_one_letter_code
_entity_poly.pdbx_strand_id
1 'polypeptide(L)'
;MSTGGRRIWSRGATAALACAIILLPGPRVTAAPGDPDPHTDKSIEDIRDELDGLYREAEVATEAYNAANEKAAKQEKRLTTLRKDLTRAEKRVEDLRDLAGAAARTQYRGGDLAATGIQLLLGDHPEQALDEASQARQAMRGLVNVSETQKTAREALSEQTEAASKELRELKSSRADKAAAKQKIEKKIASAERIEAGLEEEQTRRLAALERQRSREAEARWTESGGSSAGSAGKGKGKGKGRAPGGGTQ
;
A
#
# COMPACT_ATOMS: atom_id res chain seq x y z
N MET A 1 6.30 26.52 51.81
CA MET A 1 5.42 25.55 51.10
C MET A 1 6.11 25.15 49.82
N SER A 2 6.15 23.85 49.57
CA SER A 2 7.00 23.16 48.58
C SER A 2 6.33 23.03 47.21
N THR A 3 7.15 22.60 46.24
CA THR A 3 6.88 22.17 44.85
C THR A 3 6.95 23.31 43.82
N GLY A 4 7.71 23.23 42.73
CA GLY A 4 8.51 22.14 42.18
C GLY A 4 8.62 22.35 40.67
N GLY A 5 9.81 22.69 40.17
CA GLY A 5 10.06 22.89 38.74
C GLY A 5 10.00 21.60 37.94
N ARG A 6 9.69 21.70 36.65
CA ARG A 6 9.93 20.62 35.68
C ARG A 6 10.43 21.18 34.35
N ARG A 7 11.69 20.85 34.08
CA ARG A 7 12.38 20.96 32.78
C ARG A 7 11.71 20.01 31.79
N ILE A 8 11.53 20.47 30.55
CA ILE A 8 10.97 19.65 29.47
C ILE A 8 12.16 18.96 28.80
N TRP A 9 12.32 17.65 29.03
CA TRP A 9 13.31 16.81 28.38
C TRP A 9 12.88 16.47 26.95
N SER A 10 13.78 16.75 26.01
CA SER A 10 13.85 16.18 24.67
C SER A 10 13.97 14.65 24.77
N ARG A 11 13.02 13.93 24.15
CA ARG A 11 13.12 12.49 23.93
C ARG A 11 13.30 12.25 22.44
N GLY A 12 14.55 12.02 22.03
CA GLY A 12 14.85 11.39 20.75
C GLY A 12 14.30 9.97 20.77
N ALA A 13 13.47 9.63 19.78
CA ALA A 13 12.99 8.28 19.55
C ALA A 13 13.94 7.61 18.55
N THR A 14 14.88 6.82 19.05
CA THR A 14 15.62 5.84 18.26
C THR A 14 14.69 4.67 17.95
N ALA A 15 14.14 4.64 16.73
CA ALA A 15 13.38 3.49 16.24
C ALA A 15 14.35 2.43 15.72
N ALA A 16 14.69 1.45 16.56
CA ALA A 16 15.33 0.22 16.13
C ALA A 16 14.29 -0.62 15.37
N LEU A 17 14.39 -0.66 14.05
CA LEU A 17 13.51 -1.45 13.19
C LEU A 17 14.07 -2.87 13.09
N ALA A 18 13.55 -3.79 13.90
CA ALA A 18 13.78 -5.21 13.75
C ALA A 18 12.92 -5.73 12.58
N CYS A 19 13.57 -6.10 11.46
CA CYS A 19 12.91 -6.75 10.32
C CYS A 19 12.52 -8.18 10.68
N ALA A 20 11.28 -8.38 11.15
CA ALA A 20 10.65 -9.69 11.22
C ALA A 20 10.13 -10.07 9.81
N ILE A 21 10.86 -10.92 9.10
CA ILE A 21 10.46 -11.46 7.79
C ILE A 21 9.39 -12.53 8.03
N ILE A 22 8.15 -12.21 7.69
CA ILE A 22 7.07 -13.20 7.60
C ILE A 22 7.11 -13.77 6.18
N LEU A 23 7.57 -15.01 6.04
CA LEU A 23 7.47 -15.77 4.79
C LEU A 23 5.99 -16.06 4.48
N LEU A 24 5.47 -15.49 3.40
CA LEU A 24 4.23 -15.95 2.76
C LEU A 24 4.59 -16.73 1.47
N PRO A 25 4.06 -17.94 1.24
CA PRO A 25 4.26 -18.65 -0.01
C PRO A 25 3.38 -18.06 -1.13
N GLY A 26 4.00 -17.30 -2.04
CA GLY A 26 3.38 -16.79 -3.27
C GLY A 26 3.81 -17.60 -4.51
N PRO A 27 3.02 -17.61 -5.59
CA PRO A 27 3.33 -18.37 -6.80
C PRO A 27 4.55 -17.80 -7.52
N ARG A 28 5.48 -18.68 -7.90
CA ARG A 28 6.73 -18.35 -8.59
C ARG A 28 6.43 -17.95 -10.04
N VAL A 29 6.67 -16.69 -10.38
CA VAL A 29 6.65 -16.21 -11.77
C VAL A 29 8.02 -16.54 -12.39
N THR A 30 8.02 -17.41 -13.39
CA THR A 30 9.18 -17.72 -14.22
C THR A 30 9.37 -16.59 -15.23
N ALA A 31 10.25 -15.63 -14.93
CA ALA A 31 10.74 -14.66 -15.90
C ALA A 31 11.95 -15.25 -16.63
N ALA A 32 11.84 -15.38 -17.95
CA ALA A 32 12.92 -15.82 -18.82
C ALA A 32 14.08 -14.79 -18.87
N PRO A 33 15.32 -15.25 -19.10
CA PRO A 33 16.52 -14.61 -18.59
C PRO A 33 17.17 -13.66 -19.61
N GLY A 34 17.62 -12.51 -19.14
CA GLY A 34 18.87 -11.94 -19.63
C GLY A 34 19.93 -12.46 -18.69
N ASP A 35 20.64 -13.52 -19.10
CA ASP A 35 21.73 -14.11 -18.33
C ASP A 35 22.83 -13.05 -18.13
N PRO A 36 23.19 -12.67 -16.90
CA PRO A 36 24.55 -12.24 -16.65
C PRO A 36 25.44 -13.46 -16.83
N ASP A 37 26.34 -13.39 -17.81
CA ASP A 37 27.36 -14.38 -18.07
C ASP A 37 28.13 -14.71 -16.76
N PRO A 38 28.12 -15.97 -16.28
CA PRO A 38 28.88 -16.38 -15.11
C PRO A 38 30.41 -16.37 -15.33
N HIS A 39 30.87 -16.01 -16.54
CA HIS A 39 32.26 -15.66 -16.82
C HIS A 39 32.46 -14.15 -16.76
N THR A 40 32.35 -13.56 -15.57
CA THR A 40 32.92 -12.22 -15.38
C THR A 40 34.11 -12.32 -14.44
N ASP A 41 35.29 -11.93 -14.92
CA ASP A 41 36.47 -11.56 -14.13
C ASP A 41 36.18 -10.33 -13.24
N LYS A 42 35.00 -10.27 -12.60
CA LYS A 42 34.63 -9.23 -11.64
C LYS A 42 35.30 -9.58 -10.32
N SER A 43 35.94 -8.59 -9.72
CA SER A 43 36.52 -8.75 -8.40
C SER A 43 35.40 -8.94 -7.35
N ILE A 44 35.73 -9.53 -6.21
CA ILE A 44 34.79 -9.64 -5.08
C ILE A 44 34.34 -8.24 -4.63
N GLU A 45 35.22 -7.26 -4.77
CA GLU A 45 34.95 -5.85 -4.53
C GLU A 45 33.87 -5.31 -5.47
N ASP A 46 33.92 -5.59 -6.77
CA ASP A 46 32.90 -5.15 -7.73
C ASP A 46 31.52 -5.72 -7.41
N ILE A 47 31.46 -6.99 -6.97
CA ILE A 47 30.19 -7.65 -6.61
C ILE A 47 29.61 -7.04 -5.33
N ARG A 48 30.46 -6.71 -4.35
CA ARG A 48 30.03 -6.00 -3.13
C ARG A 48 29.48 -4.62 -3.47
N ASP A 49 30.17 -3.86 -4.31
CA ASP A 49 29.72 -2.53 -4.72
C ASP A 49 28.39 -2.58 -5.48
N GLU A 50 28.19 -3.59 -6.33
CA GLU A 50 26.93 -3.84 -7.03
C GLU A 50 25.79 -4.15 -6.04
N LEU A 51 26.05 -5.03 -5.06
CA LEU A 51 25.08 -5.41 -4.03
C LEU A 51 24.70 -4.22 -3.12
N ASP A 52 25.70 -3.46 -2.68
CA ASP A 52 25.50 -2.22 -1.90
C ASP A 52 24.68 -1.20 -2.70
N GLY A 53 24.92 -1.10 -4.01
CA GLY A 53 24.12 -0.28 -4.92
C GLY A 53 22.64 -0.70 -4.93
N LEU A 54 22.37 -2.00 -5.05
CA LEU A 54 21.01 -2.54 -5.05
C LEU A 54 20.29 -2.30 -3.72
N TYR A 55 20.97 -2.47 -2.58
CA TYR A 55 20.40 -2.21 -1.27
C TYR A 55 20.09 -0.72 -1.08
N ARG A 56 21.01 0.18 -1.44
CA ARG A 56 20.75 1.64 -1.41
C ARG A 56 19.55 2.02 -2.29
N GLU A 57 19.43 1.44 -3.48
CA GLU A 57 18.28 1.69 -4.34
C GLU A 57 16.95 1.16 -3.76
N ALA A 58 16.99 0.02 -3.06
CA ALA A 58 15.85 -0.54 -2.36
C ALA A 58 15.44 0.34 -1.16
N GLU A 59 16.40 0.91 -0.44
CA GLU A 59 16.16 1.88 0.65
C GLU A 59 15.45 3.12 0.12
N VAL A 60 15.97 3.74 -0.96
CA VAL A 60 15.32 4.89 -1.60
C VAL A 60 13.91 4.56 -2.07
N ALA A 61 13.70 3.38 -2.65
CA ALA A 61 12.37 2.93 -3.05
C ALA A 61 11.44 2.70 -1.83
N THR A 62 11.98 2.25 -0.70
CA THR A 62 11.26 2.08 0.57
C THR A 62 10.84 3.41 1.17
N GLU A 63 11.72 4.42 1.14
CA GLU A 63 11.36 5.78 1.54
C GLU A 63 10.23 6.35 0.66
N ALA A 64 10.32 6.17 -0.66
CA ALA A 64 9.26 6.58 -1.59
C ALA A 64 7.93 5.86 -1.30
N TYR A 65 7.98 4.55 -1.02
CA TYR A 65 6.81 3.77 -0.61
C TYR A 65 6.18 4.33 0.67
N ASN A 66 6.99 4.60 1.69
CA ASN A 66 6.52 5.13 2.97
C ASN A 66 5.88 6.52 2.79
N ALA A 67 6.53 7.41 2.03
CA ALA A 67 6.00 8.73 1.72
C ALA A 67 4.65 8.65 0.97
N ALA A 68 4.56 7.80 -0.06
CA ALA A 68 3.31 7.58 -0.79
C ALA A 68 2.21 6.98 0.09
N ASN A 69 2.56 6.05 0.98
CA ASN A 69 1.65 5.44 1.93
C ASN A 69 1.10 6.47 2.95
N GLU A 70 1.96 7.30 3.53
CA GLU A 70 1.54 8.37 4.43
C GLU A 70 0.63 9.39 3.73
N LYS A 71 0.99 9.77 2.50
CA LYS A 71 0.19 10.68 1.68
C LYS A 71 -1.20 10.09 1.41
N ALA A 72 -1.27 8.84 0.98
CA ALA A 72 -2.54 8.14 0.75
C ALA A 72 -3.39 8.06 2.03
N ALA A 73 -2.78 7.75 3.18
CA ALA A 73 -3.51 7.70 4.46
C ALA A 73 -4.07 9.07 4.88
N LYS A 74 -3.33 10.16 4.62
CA LYS A 74 -3.82 11.54 4.85
C LYS A 74 -5.00 11.86 3.92
N GLN A 75 -4.91 11.47 2.66
CA GLN A 75 -5.96 11.71 1.67
C GLN A 75 -7.25 10.90 1.97
N GLU A 76 -7.12 9.66 2.43
CA GLU A 76 -8.27 8.85 2.88
C GLU A 76 -9.02 9.50 4.04
N LYS A 77 -8.30 10.10 5.00
CA LYS A 77 -8.90 10.87 6.09
C LYS A 77 -9.62 12.12 5.57
N ARG A 78 -8.98 12.89 4.68
CA ARG A 78 -9.60 14.08 4.05
C ARG A 78 -10.86 13.71 3.27
N LEU A 79 -10.82 12.65 2.48
CA LEU A 79 -11.97 12.16 1.73
C LEU A 79 -13.12 11.74 2.64
N THR A 80 -12.82 11.15 3.80
CA THR A 80 -13.83 10.80 4.81
C THR A 80 -14.51 12.05 5.37
N THR A 81 -13.76 13.12 5.65
CA THR A 81 -14.30 14.41 6.06
C THR A 81 -15.16 15.03 4.94
N LEU A 82 -14.63 15.09 3.71
CA LEU A 82 -15.35 15.63 2.56
C LEU A 82 -16.67 14.90 2.28
N ARG A 83 -16.73 13.58 2.47
CA ARG A 83 -17.97 12.80 2.34
C ARG A 83 -19.02 13.19 3.39
N LYS A 84 -18.60 13.45 4.63
CA LYS A 84 -19.50 13.93 5.69
C LYS A 84 -20.03 15.33 5.38
N ASP A 85 -19.16 16.20 4.88
CA ASP A 85 -19.54 17.55 4.50
C ASP A 85 -20.51 17.53 3.31
N LEU A 86 -20.25 16.68 2.31
CA LEU A 86 -21.13 16.47 1.17
C LEU A 86 -22.52 16.02 1.62
N THR A 87 -22.60 15.03 2.51
CA THR A 87 -23.88 14.54 3.07
C THR A 87 -24.64 15.67 3.77
N ARG A 88 -23.93 16.55 4.49
CA ARG A 88 -24.53 17.71 5.16
C ARG A 88 -25.02 18.76 4.15
N ALA A 89 -24.25 19.00 3.09
CA ALA A 89 -24.62 19.93 2.02
C ALA A 89 -25.83 19.43 1.23
N GLU A 90 -25.87 18.15 0.88
CA GLU A 90 -27.03 17.50 0.23
C GLU A 90 -28.29 17.65 1.07
N LYS A 91 -28.21 17.31 2.37
CA LYS A 91 -29.32 17.51 3.31
C LYS A 91 -29.76 18.96 3.38
N ARG A 92 -28.83 19.91 3.41
CA ARG A 92 -29.17 21.34 3.46
C ARG A 92 -29.92 21.80 2.21
N VAL A 93 -29.54 21.30 1.02
CA VAL A 93 -30.23 21.58 -0.24
C VAL A 93 -31.64 20.96 -0.24
N GLU A 94 -31.80 19.75 0.31
CA GLU A 94 -33.09 19.09 0.49
C GLU A 94 -34.00 19.88 1.43
N ASP A 95 -33.52 20.26 2.62
CA ASP A 95 -34.29 21.07 3.58
C ASP A 95 -34.75 22.40 2.96
N LEU A 96 -33.90 23.06 2.15
CA LEU A 96 -34.26 24.29 1.43
C LEU A 96 -35.29 24.05 0.34
N ARG A 97 -35.21 22.92 -0.36
CA ARG A 97 -36.20 22.52 -1.36
C ARG A 97 -37.58 22.30 -0.72
N ASP A 98 -37.61 21.68 0.44
CA ASP A 98 -38.86 21.45 1.19
C ASP A 98 -39.46 22.75 1.72
N LEU A 99 -38.64 23.65 2.25
CA LEU A 99 -39.05 24.99 2.65
C LEU A 99 -39.62 25.79 1.48
N ALA A 100 -38.95 25.79 0.33
CA ALA A 100 -39.44 26.43 -0.88
C ALA A 100 -40.79 25.84 -1.33
N GLY A 101 -40.92 24.50 -1.31
CA GLY A 101 -42.16 23.81 -1.64
C GLY A 101 -43.30 24.12 -0.67
N ALA A 102 -43.01 24.25 0.63
CA ALA A 102 -44.00 24.67 1.62
C ALA A 102 -44.49 26.10 1.36
N ALA A 103 -43.57 27.04 1.10
CA ALA A 103 -43.91 28.42 0.79
C ALA A 103 -44.71 28.56 -0.53
N ALA A 104 -44.40 27.75 -1.55
CA ALA A 104 -45.16 27.69 -2.79
C ALA A 104 -46.60 27.18 -2.57
N ARG A 105 -46.79 26.15 -1.74
CA ARG A 105 -48.13 25.64 -1.38
C ARG A 105 -48.95 26.67 -0.62
N THR A 106 -48.33 27.45 0.28
CA THR A 106 -49.00 28.55 0.98
C THR A 106 -49.47 29.64 0.01
N GLN A 107 -48.62 30.03 -0.95
CA GLN A 107 -49.02 31.00 -1.99
C GLN A 107 -50.14 30.47 -2.88
N TYR A 108 -50.10 29.21 -3.29
CA TYR A 108 -51.14 28.61 -4.12
C TYR A 108 -52.48 28.49 -3.40
N ARG A 109 -52.47 28.22 -2.09
CA ARG A 109 -53.68 28.11 -1.26
C ARG A 109 -54.21 29.46 -0.77
N GLY A 110 -53.34 30.45 -0.54
CA GLY A 110 -53.70 31.81 -0.12
C GLY A 110 -53.90 32.79 -1.28
N GLY A 111 -53.99 32.28 -2.51
CA GLY A 111 -54.00 33.05 -3.76
C GLY A 111 -55.31 33.77 -4.07
N ASP A 112 -55.78 34.64 -3.19
CA ASP A 112 -56.74 35.69 -3.55
C ASP A 112 -56.24 37.09 -3.14
N LEU A 113 -54.97 37.38 -3.46
CA LEU A 113 -54.43 38.74 -3.33
C LEU A 113 -55.19 39.75 -4.20
N ALA A 114 -55.89 39.28 -5.23
CA ALA A 114 -56.80 40.09 -6.04
C ALA A 114 -58.01 40.56 -5.21
N ALA A 115 -58.60 39.69 -4.39
CA ALA A 115 -59.64 40.10 -3.44
C ALA A 115 -59.13 41.08 -2.37
N THR A 116 -57.92 40.90 -1.82
CA THR A 116 -57.34 41.88 -0.87
C THR A 116 -57.19 43.26 -1.50
N GLY A 117 -56.79 43.35 -2.78
CA GLY A 117 -56.69 44.62 -3.52
C GLY A 117 -58.05 45.28 -3.78
N ILE A 118 -59.09 44.48 -4.07
CA ILE A 118 -60.47 44.96 -4.22
C ILE A 118 -61.02 45.43 -2.87
N GLN A 119 -60.72 44.72 -1.78
CA GLN A 119 -61.19 45.02 -0.43
C GLN A 119 -60.51 46.27 0.16
N LEU A 120 -59.24 46.55 -0.20
CA LEU A 120 -58.57 47.80 0.15
C LEU A 120 -59.18 49.02 -0.58
N LEU A 121 -59.66 48.83 -1.81
CA LEU A 121 -60.20 49.91 -2.65
C LEU A 121 -61.70 50.17 -2.41
N LEU A 122 -62.45 49.14 -2.00
CA LEU A 122 -63.92 49.13 -1.98
C LEU A 122 -64.56 48.61 -0.66
N GLY A 123 -63.76 48.13 0.30
CA GLY A 123 -64.25 47.46 1.50
C GLY A 123 -64.29 48.34 2.75
N ASP A 124 -65.16 47.99 3.70
CA ASP A 124 -65.42 48.73 4.95
C ASP A 124 -64.27 48.67 5.99
N HIS A 125 -63.23 47.88 5.73
CA HIS A 125 -62.13 47.61 6.67
C HIS A 125 -60.74 47.69 5.99
N PRO A 126 -60.27 48.89 5.62
CA PRO A 126 -58.99 49.09 4.93
C PRO A 126 -57.76 48.68 5.75
N GLU A 127 -57.85 48.70 7.09
CA GLU A 127 -56.76 48.30 8.00
C GLU A 127 -56.42 46.82 7.88
N GLN A 128 -57.44 45.94 7.73
CA GLN A 128 -57.22 44.50 7.54
C GLN A 128 -56.50 44.20 6.22
N ALA A 129 -56.87 44.91 5.14
CA ALA A 129 -56.24 44.72 3.85
C ALA A 129 -54.78 45.23 3.82
N LEU A 130 -54.45 46.28 4.59
CA LEU A 130 -53.05 46.73 4.78
C LEU A 130 -52.22 45.71 5.56
N ASP A 131 -52.78 45.10 6.60
CA ASP A 131 -52.12 44.03 7.37
C ASP A 131 -51.85 42.80 6.50
N GLU A 132 -52.82 42.36 5.70
CA GLU A 132 -52.65 41.26 4.74
C GLU A 132 -51.58 41.58 3.68
N ALA A 133 -51.58 42.79 3.12
CA ALA A 133 -50.56 43.24 2.18
C ALA A 133 -49.16 43.28 2.81
N SER A 134 -49.05 43.67 4.08
CA SER A 134 -47.79 43.67 4.83
C SER A 134 -47.26 42.25 5.05
N GLN A 135 -48.15 41.30 5.38
CA GLN A 135 -47.84 39.88 5.55
C GLN A 135 -47.42 39.24 4.22
N ALA A 136 -48.13 39.54 3.13
CA ALA A 136 -47.76 39.09 1.79
C ALA A 136 -46.38 39.60 1.37
N ARG A 137 -46.06 40.88 1.64
CA ARG A 137 -44.74 41.45 1.37
C ARG A 137 -43.63 40.81 2.23
N GLN A 138 -43.91 40.46 3.49
CA GLN A 138 -42.98 39.70 4.31
C GLN A 138 -42.75 38.28 3.77
N ALA A 139 -43.81 37.60 3.33
CA ALA A 139 -43.73 36.29 2.70
C ALA A 139 -42.90 36.32 1.40
N MET A 140 -43.12 37.31 0.52
CA MET A 140 -42.33 37.49 -0.72
C MET A 140 -40.85 37.73 -0.43
N ARG A 141 -40.50 38.53 0.59
CA ARG A 141 -39.11 38.71 1.02
C ARG A 141 -38.50 37.41 1.56
N GLY A 142 -39.29 36.62 2.30
CA GLY A 142 -38.90 35.29 2.73
C GLY A 142 -38.58 34.35 1.56
N LEU A 143 -39.38 34.37 0.50
CA LEU A 143 -39.18 33.56 -0.71
C LEU A 143 -37.92 33.93 -1.49
N VAL A 144 -37.65 35.22 -1.67
CA VAL A 144 -36.40 35.69 -2.33
C VAL A 144 -35.19 35.21 -1.54
N ASN A 145 -35.22 35.33 -0.20
CA ASN A 145 -34.15 34.82 0.66
C ASN A 145 -33.97 33.29 0.55
N VAL A 146 -35.05 32.52 0.40
CA VAL A 146 -34.98 31.07 0.19
C VAL A 146 -34.35 30.72 -1.16
N SER A 147 -34.66 31.47 -2.22
CA SER A 147 -34.06 31.25 -3.55
C SER A 147 -32.55 31.51 -3.55
N GLU A 148 -32.11 32.65 -2.99
CA GLU A 148 -30.68 32.98 -2.88
C GLU A 148 -29.94 31.97 -2.01
N THR A 149 -30.49 31.62 -0.84
CA THR A 149 -29.87 30.59 0.02
C THR A 149 -29.82 29.22 -0.63
N GLN A 150 -30.80 28.85 -1.47
CA GLN A 150 -30.77 27.61 -2.23
C GLN A 150 -29.69 27.63 -3.32
N LYS A 151 -29.50 28.77 -3.99
CA LYS A 151 -28.42 28.96 -4.95
C LYS A 151 -27.06 28.79 -4.27
N THR A 152 -26.80 29.51 -3.18
CA THR A 152 -25.55 29.37 -2.41
C THR A 152 -25.33 27.95 -1.89
N ALA A 153 -26.39 27.26 -1.43
CA ALA A 153 -26.27 25.88 -0.98
C ALA A 153 -25.89 24.91 -2.11
N ARG A 154 -26.43 25.11 -3.32
CA ARG A 154 -26.06 24.32 -4.51
C ARG A 154 -24.63 24.60 -4.96
N GLU A 155 -24.21 25.86 -4.93
CA GLU A 155 -22.82 26.25 -5.24
C GLU A 155 -21.84 25.59 -4.26
N ALA A 156 -22.11 25.67 -2.95
CA ALA A 156 -21.30 25.00 -1.94
C ALA A 156 -21.26 23.48 -2.11
N LEU A 157 -22.39 22.85 -2.47
CA LEU A 157 -22.45 21.42 -2.78
C LEU A 157 -21.57 21.07 -3.99
N SER A 158 -21.61 21.90 -5.04
CA SER A 158 -20.78 21.72 -6.23
C SER A 158 -19.29 21.83 -5.90
N GLU A 159 -18.89 22.85 -5.12
CA GLU A 159 -17.50 23.03 -4.69
C GLU A 159 -16.99 21.84 -3.87
N GLN A 160 -17.81 21.35 -2.93
CA GLN A 160 -17.46 20.17 -2.13
C GLN A 160 -17.36 18.90 -2.97
N THR A 161 -18.23 18.75 -3.97
CA THR A 161 -18.20 17.62 -4.92
C THR A 161 -16.91 17.64 -5.74
N GLU A 162 -16.49 18.81 -6.23
CA GLU A 162 -15.24 18.97 -6.95
C GLU A 162 -14.02 18.72 -6.07
N ALA A 163 -14.03 19.22 -4.83
CA ALA A 163 -12.97 18.95 -3.86
C ALA A 163 -12.85 17.45 -3.55
N ALA A 164 -13.97 16.75 -3.32
CA ALA A 164 -13.98 15.31 -3.10
C ALA A 164 -13.50 14.52 -4.33
N SER A 165 -13.90 14.95 -5.52
CA SER A 165 -13.48 14.34 -6.79
C SER A 165 -11.99 14.51 -7.03
N LYS A 166 -11.45 15.70 -6.76
CA LYS A 166 -10.01 15.98 -6.82
C LYS A 166 -9.24 15.12 -5.83
N GLU A 167 -9.66 15.10 -4.56
CA GLU A 167 -9.02 14.29 -3.51
C GLU A 167 -9.00 12.80 -3.88
N LEU A 168 -10.08 12.29 -4.47
CA LEU A 168 -10.16 10.90 -4.95
C LEU A 168 -9.18 10.62 -6.09
N ARG A 169 -8.99 11.55 -7.04
CA ARG A 169 -8.00 11.42 -8.12
C ARG A 169 -6.58 11.40 -7.55
N GLU A 170 -6.28 12.29 -6.61
CA GLU A 170 -4.97 12.36 -5.96
C GLU A 170 -4.67 11.12 -5.09
N LEU A 171 -5.70 10.55 -4.44
CA LEU A 171 -5.59 9.29 -3.71
C LEU A 171 -5.28 8.12 -4.66
N LYS A 172 -5.94 8.06 -5.81
CA LYS A 172 -5.64 7.03 -6.83
C LYS A 172 -4.20 7.13 -7.32
N SER A 173 -3.72 8.35 -7.59
CA SER A 173 -2.32 8.58 -7.96
C SER A 173 -1.36 8.11 -6.86
N SER A 174 -1.59 8.52 -5.60
CA SER A 174 -0.69 8.16 -4.49
C SER A 174 -0.67 6.65 -4.23
N ARG A 175 -1.79 5.95 -4.45
CA ARG A 175 -1.85 4.49 -4.39
C ARG A 175 -1.08 3.82 -5.55
N ALA A 176 -1.12 4.40 -6.74
CA ALA A 176 -0.33 3.93 -7.88
C ALA A 176 1.17 4.13 -7.62
N ASP A 177 1.57 5.29 -7.10
CA ASP A 177 2.96 5.59 -6.73
C ASP A 177 3.46 4.61 -5.66
N LYS A 178 2.63 4.33 -4.64
CA LYS A 178 2.92 3.33 -3.61
C LYS A 178 3.12 1.94 -4.22
N ALA A 179 2.26 1.52 -5.14
CA ALA A 179 2.38 0.22 -5.81
C ALA A 179 3.65 0.13 -6.68
N ALA A 180 3.97 1.19 -7.43
CA ALA A 180 5.18 1.26 -8.24
C ALA A 180 6.45 1.22 -7.38
N ALA A 181 6.47 1.95 -6.25
CA ALA A 181 7.56 1.91 -5.30
C ALA A 181 7.74 0.49 -4.73
N LYS A 182 6.64 -0.19 -4.36
CA LYS A 182 6.67 -1.58 -3.89
C LYS A 182 7.29 -2.52 -4.93
N GLN A 183 6.86 -2.43 -6.18
CA GLN A 183 7.42 -3.24 -7.27
C GLN A 183 8.92 -2.96 -7.47
N LYS A 184 9.36 -1.70 -7.33
CA LYS A 184 10.78 -1.35 -7.41
C LYS A 184 11.58 -2.01 -6.29
N ILE A 185 11.08 -1.98 -5.06
CA ILE A 185 11.71 -2.67 -3.90
C ILE A 185 11.84 -4.17 -4.20
N GLU A 186 10.75 -4.83 -4.56
CA GLU A 186 10.72 -6.27 -4.87
C GLU A 186 11.70 -6.62 -5.98
N LYS A 187 11.79 -5.79 -7.04
CA LYS A 187 12.73 -6.00 -8.14
C LYS A 187 14.20 -5.86 -7.71
N LYS A 188 14.51 -4.89 -6.84
CA LYS A 188 15.88 -4.65 -6.35
C LYS A 188 16.33 -5.76 -5.40
N ILE A 189 15.45 -6.20 -4.50
CA ILE A 189 15.69 -7.36 -3.64
C ILE A 189 15.92 -8.62 -4.48
N ALA A 190 15.04 -8.90 -5.46
CA ALA A 190 15.22 -10.06 -6.33
C ALA A 190 16.50 -10.00 -7.17
N SER A 191 16.99 -8.80 -7.53
CA SER A 191 18.29 -8.65 -8.19
C SER A 191 19.45 -8.99 -7.23
N ALA A 192 19.38 -8.53 -5.99
CA ALA A 192 20.39 -8.84 -4.96
C ALA A 192 20.45 -10.35 -4.69
N GLU A 193 19.30 -10.99 -4.47
CA GLU A 193 19.19 -12.44 -4.24
C GLU A 193 19.77 -13.27 -5.39
N ARG A 194 19.65 -12.82 -6.65
CA ARG A 194 20.25 -13.51 -7.80
C ARG A 194 21.77 -13.44 -7.80
N ILE A 195 22.34 -12.30 -7.43
CA ILE A 195 23.79 -12.14 -7.31
C ILE A 195 24.31 -13.04 -6.20
N GLU A 196 23.66 -13.03 -5.04
CA GLU A 196 24.01 -13.87 -3.89
C GLU A 196 23.93 -15.37 -4.24
N ALA A 197 22.86 -15.82 -4.91
CA ALA A 197 22.73 -17.20 -5.36
C ALA A 197 23.83 -17.62 -6.37
N GLY A 198 24.20 -16.73 -7.29
CA GLY A 198 25.28 -16.97 -8.24
C GLY A 198 26.64 -17.17 -7.55
N LEU A 199 26.92 -16.36 -6.52
CA LEU A 199 28.12 -16.49 -5.69
C LEU A 199 28.17 -17.83 -4.94
N GLU A 200 27.05 -18.26 -4.35
CA GLU A 200 26.95 -19.55 -3.65
C GLU A 200 27.20 -20.73 -4.60
N GLU A 201 26.65 -20.69 -5.81
CA GLU A 201 26.90 -21.72 -6.82
C GLU A 201 28.38 -21.78 -7.23
N GLU A 202 29.01 -20.63 -7.47
CA GLU A 202 30.42 -20.58 -7.86
C GLU A 202 31.34 -21.10 -6.76
N GLN A 203 31.10 -20.69 -5.50
CA GLN A 203 31.85 -21.18 -4.35
C GLN A 203 31.73 -22.70 -4.22
N THR A 204 30.51 -23.24 -4.38
CA THR A 204 30.26 -24.68 -4.33
C THR A 204 31.00 -25.42 -5.45
N ARG A 205 30.99 -24.89 -6.69
CA ARG A 205 31.74 -25.48 -7.82
C ARG A 205 33.25 -25.48 -7.58
N ARG A 206 33.79 -24.40 -7.01
CA ARG A 206 35.22 -24.28 -6.69
C ARG A 206 35.65 -25.28 -5.61
N LEU A 207 34.82 -25.48 -4.58
CA LEU A 207 35.08 -26.49 -3.55
C LEU A 207 35.07 -27.92 -4.13
N ALA A 208 34.07 -28.25 -4.95
CA ALA A 208 33.99 -29.55 -5.63
C ALA A 208 35.16 -29.78 -6.61
N ALA A 209 35.72 -28.74 -7.20
CA ALA A 209 36.93 -28.85 -8.04
C ALA A 209 38.17 -29.17 -7.21
N LEU A 210 38.35 -28.51 -6.06
CA LEU A 210 39.45 -28.77 -5.12
C LEU A 210 39.40 -30.20 -4.56
N GLU A 211 38.22 -30.70 -4.20
CA GLU A 211 38.04 -32.08 -3.74
C GLU A 211 38.42 -33.10 -4.82
N ARG A 212 37.96 -32.89 -6.06
CA ARG A 212 38.35 -33.72 -7.21
C ARG A 212 39.85 -33.68 -7.49
N GLN A 213 40.51 -32.55 -7.26
CA GLN A 213 41.96 -32.45 -7.39
C GLN A 213 42.66 -33.25 -6.29
N ARG A 214 42.25 -33.10 -5.02
CA ARG A 214 42.82 -33.86 -3.90
C ARG A 214 42.62 -35.37 -4.06
N SER A 215 41.45 -35.81 -4.54
CA SER A 215 41.21 -37.23 -4.84
C SER A 215 42.20 -37.74 -5.88
N ARG A 216 42.37 -37.00 -6.99
CA ARG A 216 43.33 -37.35 -8.05
C ARG A 216 44.78 -37.39 -7.55
N GLU A 217 45.17 -36.45 -6.70
CA GLU A 217 46.51 -36.44 -6.08
C GLU A 217 46.71 -37.59 -5.09
N ALA A 218 45.68 -37.98 -4.34
CA ALA A 218 45.72 -39.11 -3.43
C ALA A 218 45.80 -40.45 -4.19
N GLU A 219 45.02 -40.59 -5.27
CA GLU A 219 45.06 -41.73 -6.19
C GLU A 219 46.44 -41.84 -6.85
N ALA A 220 46.99 -40.73 -7.35
CA ALA A 220 48.34 -40.70 -7.93
C ALA A 220 49.41 -41.13 -6.93
N ARG A 221 49.36 -40.60 -5.69
CA ARG A 221 50.28 -40.99 -4.60
C ARG A 221 50.12 -42.47 -4.21
N TRP A 222 48.90 -43.01 -4.22
CA TRP A 222 48.67 -44.42 -3.96
C TRP A 222 49.24 -45.31 -5.08
N THR A 223 49.10 -44.91 -6.35
CA THR A 223 49.74 -45.62 -7.47
C THR A 223 51.26 -45.51 -7.46
N GLU A 224 51.82 -44.37 -7.04
CA GLU A 224 53.27 -44.10 -7.03
C GLU A 224 53.99 -44.72 -5.83
N SER A 225 53.37 -44.77 -4.65
CA SER A 225 53.89 -45.50 -3.47
C SER A 225 53.89 -47.02 -3.64
N GLY A 226 53.49 -47.50 -4.83
CA GLY A 226 53.41 -48.90 -5.18
C GLY A 226 52.17 -49.53 -4.57
N GLY A 227 51.18 -49.80 -5.41
CA GLY A 227 50.09 -50.74 -5.13
C GLY A 227 50.58 -52.18 -4.93
N SER A 228 51.55 -52.39 -4.04
CA SER A 228 52.16 -53.66 -3.69
C SER A 228 51.80 -54.03 -2.25
N SER A 229 50.53 -54.33 -2.02
CA SER A 229 50.10 -55.14 -0.86
C SER A 229 48.68 -55.73 -0.99
N ALA A 230 48.25 -56.10 -2.21
CA ALA A 230 47.02 -56.89 -2.37
C ALA A 230 47.16 -57.91 -3.52
N GLY A 231 48.18 -58.75 -3.41
CA GLY A 231 48.37 -59.95 -4.21
C GLY A 231 49.09 -61.03 -3.41
N SER A 232 48.75 -61.18 -2.12
CA SER A 232 49.31 -62.26 -1.30
C SER A 232 48.62 -63.58 -1.62
N ALA A 233 49.43 -64.48 -2.18
CA ALA A 233 49.12 -65.87 -2.42
C ALA A 233 48.78 -66.61 -1.12
N GLY A 234 47.53 -67.08 -1.01
CA GLY A 234 47.10 -68.05 0.00
C GLY A 234 47.02 -69.47 -0.57
N LYS A 235 48.16 -70.08 -0.92
CA LYS A 235 48.22 -71.52 -1.26
C LYS A 235 48.34 -72.34 0.03
N GLY A 236 47.21 -72.56 0.70
CA GLY A 236 47.07 -73.43 1.87
C GLY A 236 46.42 -74.76 1.51
N LYS A 237 47.23 -75.79 1.30
CA LYS A 237 46.80 -77.20 1.14
C LYS A 237 46.41 -77.75 2.51
N GLY A 238 45.12 -78.00 2.76
CA GLY A 238 44.62 -78.55 4.02
C GLY A 238 43.35 -79.38 3.83
N LYS A 239 43.51 -80.70 3.96
CA LYS A 239 42.50 -81.76 3.84
C LYS A 239 41.65 -81.81 5.13
N GLY A 240 40.31 -81.76 5.05
CA GLY A 240 39.46 -81.80 6.26
C GLY A 240 37.94 -81.81 6.03
N LYS A 241 37.41 -82.96 5.65
CA LYS A 241 36.03 -83.51 5.72
C LYS A 241 34.99 -82.78 6.63
N GLY A 242 33.80 -82.47 6.10
CA GLY A 242 32.52 -82.71 6.80
C GLY A 242 31.42 -81.61 6.87
N ARG A 243 30.37 -81.81 6.07
CA ARG A 243 28.92 -81.68 6.39
C ARG A 243 28.22 -80.29 6.45
N ALA A 244 27.51 -79.97 5.36
CA ALA A 244 26.05 -79.71 5.17
C ALA A 244 25.24 -78.75 6.12
N PRO A 245 24.10 -78.18 5.66
CA PRO A 245 23.85 -76.74 5.70
C PRO A 245 22.57 -76.27 6.44
N GLY A 246 22.43 -74.95 6.58
CA GLY A 246 21.18 -74.22 6.91
C GLY A 246 21.53 -72.89 7.60
N GLY A 247 20.97 -71.72 7.31
CA GLY A 247 19.84 -71.26 6.52
C GLY A 247 19.33 -69.96 7.18
N GLY A 248 18.82 -68.99 6.42
CA GLY A 248 17.90 -67.96 6.95
C GLY A 248 18.42 -66.52 7.10
N THR A 249 18.01 -65.69 6.13
CA THR A 249 17.52 -64.30 6.20
C THR A 249 17.28 -63.65 7.58
N GLN A 250 17.72 -62.41 7.75
CA GLN A 250 16.88 -61.19 7.68
C GLN A 250 17.76 -59.94 7.62
#